data_AF-A0A1I2YBR9-F1
#
_entry.id   AF-A0A1I2YBR9-F1
#
_cell.length_a   1.000
_cell.length_b   1.000
_cell.length_c   1.000
_cell.angle_alpha   90.00
_cell.angle_beta   90.00
_cell.angle_gamma   90.00
#
_symmetry.space_group_name_H-M   'P 1'
#
loop_
_entity.id
_entity.type
_entity.pdbx_description
1 polymer ?
#
loop_
_entity_poly.entity_id
_entity_poly.type
_entity_poly.pdbx_seq_one_letter_code
_entity_poly.pdbx_strand_id
1 'polypeptide(L)' 'MALTIRIKLKEVLEKRGLTQTQLAEISGVRRPSISELATGARTTINKQHLIKIMEALNITDITEIIEVVETKG' A
#
# COMPACT_ATOMS: atom_id res chain seq x y z
N MET A 1 15.28 20.64 -2.80
CA MET A 1 14.91 19.25 -3.11
C MET A 1 13.95 18.79 -2.02
N ALA A 2 12.73 18.38 -2.38
CA ALA A 2 11.77 17.82 -1.46
C ALA A 2 11.46 16.37 -1.88
N LEU A 3 11.29 15.49 -0.90
CA LEU A 3 10.97 14.08 -1.12
C LEU A 3 9.58 13.81 -0.55
N THR A 4 8.83 12.94 -1.22
CA THR A 4 7.56 12.42 -0.71
C THR A 4 7.45 10.92 -0.98
N ILE A 5 6.55 10.26 -0.24
CA ILE A 5 6.24 8.85 -0.41
C ILE A 5 5.00 8.71 -1.30
N ARG A 6 5.15 7.97 -2.40
CA ARG A 6 4.04 7.52 -3.23
C ARG A 6 3.66 6.10 -2.83
N ILE A 7 2.37 5.86 -2.60
CA ILE A 7 1.82 4.53 -2.38
C ILE A 7 1.25 3.98 -3.68
N LYS A 8 1.71 2.80 -4.09
CA LYS A 8 1.34 2.11 -5.33
C LYS A 8 0.33 0.98 -5.14
N LEU A 9 -0.22 0.83 -3.93
CA LEU A 9 -1.11 -0.28 -3.58
C LEU A 9 -2.33 -0.42 -4.51
N LYS A 10 -2.92 0.69 -4.96
CA LYS A 10 -4.03 0.65 -5.94
C LYS A 10 -3.61 0.00 -7.25
N GLU A 11 -2.47 0.41 -7.79
CA GLU A 11 -1.92 -0.10 -9.05
C GLU A 11 -1.61 -1.60 -8.95
N VAL A 12 -1.07 -2.03 -7.80
CA VAL A 12 -0.79 -3.45 -7.52
C VAL A 12 -2.08 -4.27 -7.49
N LEU A 13 -3.14 -3.76 -6.86
CA LEU A 13 -4.44 -4.42 -6.78
C LEU A 13 -5.12 -4.52 -8.15
N GLU A 14 -5.11 -3.44 -8.93
CA GLU A 14 -5.67 -3.40 -10.28
C GLU A 14 -4.97 -4.40 -11.21
N LYS A 15 -3.63 -4.43 -11.21
CA LYS A 15 -2.84 -5.41 -11.99
C LYS A 15 -3.15 -6.86 -11.64
N ARG A 16 -3.60 -7.11 -10.42
CA ARG A 16 -3.92 -8.45 -9.90
C ARG A 16 -5.42 -8.77 -9.96
N GLY A 17 -6.26 -7.85 -10.45
CA GLY A 17 -7.72 -8.02 -10.47
C GLY A 17 -8.33 -8.15 -9.07
N LEU A 18 -7.71 -7.54 -8.06
CA LEU A 18 -8.14 -7.60 -6.67
C LEU A 18 -8.79 -6.30 -6.22
N THR A 19 -9.82 -6.42 -5.40
CA THR A 19 -10.42 -5.28 -4.69
C THR A 19 -9.75 -5.09 -3.32
N GLN A 20 -9.90 -3.89 -2.74
CA GLN A 20 -9.45 -3.63 -1.37
C GLN A 20 -10.20 -4.49 -0.33
N THR A 21 -11.45 -4.87 -0.62
CA THR A 21 -12.23 -5.77 0.24
C THR A 21 -11.63 -7.17 0.24
N GLN A 22 -11.32 -7.71 -0.94
CA GLN A 22 -10.63 -9.00 -1.04
C GLN A 22 -9.27 -8.96 -0.34
N LEU A 23 -8.48 -7.89 -0.53
CA LEU A 23 -7.21 -7.74 0.20
C LEU A 23 -7.43 -7.73 1.72
N ALA A 24 -8.49 -7.09 2.22
CA ALA A 24 -8.81 -7.08 3.65
C ALA A 24 -9.08 -8.48 4.19
N GLU A 25 -9.82 -9.29 3.44
CA GLU A 25 -10.13 -10.67 3.78
C GLU A 25 -8.88 -11.54 3.84
N ILE A 26 -8.01 -11.48 2.82
CA ILE A 26 -6.83 -12.35 2.75
C ILE A 26 -5.67 -11.88 3.64
N SER A 27 -5.55 -10.58 3.93
CA SER A 27 -4.48 -10.04 4.79
C SER A 27 -4.88 -9.96 6.27
N GLY A 28 -6.18 -10.05 6.58
CA GLY A 28 -6.70 -9.77 7.92
C GLY A 28 -6.51 -8.32 8.37
N VAL A 29 -6.12 -7.40 7.47
CA VAL A 29 -6.06 -5.96 7.74
C VAL A 29 -7.44 -5.36 7.46
N ARG A 30 -7.90 -4.47 8.35
CA ARG A 30 -9.22 -3.86 8.20
C ARG A 30 -9.29 -3.06 6.90
N ARG A 31 -10.40 -3.22 6.17
CA ARG A 31 -10.67 -2.51 4.91
C ARG A 31 -10.49 -0.98 4.98
N PRO A 32 -10.89 -0.26 6.06
CA PRO A 32 -10.58 1.15 6.22
C PRO A 32 -9.07 1.45 6.23
N SER A 33 -8.26 0.63 6.91
CA SER A 33 -6.81 0.81 6.96
C SER A 33 -6.13 0.57 5.61
N ILE A 34 -6.63 -0.39 4.83
CA ILE A 34 -6.19 -0.60 3.44
C ILE A 34 -6.57 0.60 2.57
N SER A 35 -7.81 1.09 2.69
CA SER A 35 -8.29 2.25 1.93
C SER A 35 -7.45 3.49 2.21
N GLU A 36 -7.19 3.80 3.49
CA GLU A 36 -6.37 4.95 3.90
C GLU A 36 -4.92 4.85 3.39
N LEU A 37 -4.33 3.66 3.40
CA LEU A 37 -3.01 3.42 2.83
C LEU A 37 -3.03 3.64 1.31
N ALA A 38 -4.00 3.03 0.62
CA ALA A 38 -4.14 3.09 -0.83
C ALA A 38 -4.44 4.50 -1.37
N THR A 39 -5.09 5.37 -0.58
CA THR A 39 -5.35 6.76 -0.95
C THR A 39 -4.22 7.71 -0.56
N GLY A 40 -3.26 7.28 0.27
CA GLY A 40 -2.22 8.15 0.82
C GLY A 40 -2.76 9.19 1.80
N ALA A 41 -3.97 9.00 2.34
CA ALA A 41 -4.61 9.96 3.25
C ALA A 41 -3.90 10.05 4.61
N ARG A 42 -3.10 9.04 4.98
CA ARG A 42 -2.32 9.02 6.21
C ARG A 42 -0.84 9.35 5.94
N THR A 43 -0.25 10.14 6.83
CA THR A 43 1.19 10.45 6.85
C THR A 43 2.04 9.34 7.48
N THR A 44 1.40 8.36 8.14
CA THR A 44 2.06 7.27 8.85
C THR A 44 1.74 5.91 8.23
N ILE A 45 2.74 5.03 8.17
CA ILE A 45 2.58 3.64 7.71
C ILE A 45 2.79 2.69 8.89
N ASN A 46 1.80 1.84 9.17
CA ASN A 46 1.93 0.81 10.19
C ASN A 46 2.69 -0.41 9.61
N LYS A 47 3.88 -0.70 10.16
CA LYS A 47 4.73 -1.82 9.72
C LYS A 47 4.04 -3.19 9.74
N GLN A 48 3.21 -3.47 10.75
CA GLN A 48 2.52 -4.77 10.85
C GLN A 48 1.45 -4.91 9.77
N HIS A 49 0.72 -3.82 9.47
CA HIS A 49 -0.24 -3.84 8.36
C HIS A 49 0.48 -3.97 7.02
N LEU A 50 1.60 -3.27 6.83
CA LEU A 50 2.39 -3.37 5.60
C LEU A 50 2.88 -4.80 5.36
N ILE A 51 3.47 -5.45 6.37
CA ILE A 51 3.90 -6.85 6.28
C ILE A 51 2.74 -7.78 5.92
N LYS A 52 1.59 -7.67 6.60
CA LYS A 52 0.40 -8.49 6.27
C LYS A 52 -0.10 -8.29 4.84
N ILE A 53 -0.06 -7.06 4.34
CA ILE A 53 -0.43 -6.76 2.95
C ILE A 53 0.60 -7.36 1.98
N MET A 54 1.89 -7.24 2.28
CA MET A 54 2.97 -7.83 1.48
C MET A 54 2.86 -9.36 1.44
N GLU A 55 2.65 -10.02 2.59
CA GLU A 55 2.43 -11.47 2.69
C GLU A 55 1.19 -11.91 1.88
N ALA A 56 0.06 -11.22 2.04
CA ALA A 56 -1.17 -11.52 1.31
C ALA A 56 -1.04 -11.36 -0.21
N LEU A 57 -0.17 -10.44 -0.65
CA LEU A 57 0.13 -10.22 -2.06
C LEU A 57 1.35 -11.03 -2.54
N ASN A 58 1.99 -11.83 -1.69
CA ASN A 58 3.23 -12.51 -2.00
C ASN A 58 4.30 -11.56 -2.59
N ILE A 59 4.45 -10.39 -1.98
CA ILE A 59 5.42 -9.34 -2.33
C ILE A 59 6.55 -9.39 -1.31
N THR A 60 7.79 -9.49 -1.80
CA THR A 60 8.99 -9.46 -0.95
C THR A 60 9.74 -8.13 -1.05
N ASP A 61 9.55 -7.39 -2.14
CA ASP A 61 10.12 -6.08 -2.34
C ASP A 61 9.11 -4.98 -1.97
N ILE A 62 9.41 -4.24 -0.89
CA ILE A 62 8.61 -3.10 -0.43
C ILE A 62 8.45 -2.02 -1.53
N THR A 63 9.39 -1.95 -2.47
CA THR A 63 9.34 -0.97 -3.56
C THR A 63 8.19 -1.21 -4.52
N GLU A 64 7.58 -2.40 -4.53
CA GLU A 64 6.35 -2.66 -5.29
C GLU A 64 5.16 -1.87 -4.72
N ILE A 65 5.16 -1.56 -3.42
CA ILE A 65 4.07 -0.87 -2.71
C ILE A 65 4.42 0.60 -2.44
N ILE A 66 5.69 0.91 -2.14
CA ILE A 66 6.14 2.21 -1.65
C ILE A 66 7.27 2.73 -2.54
N GLU A 67 7.18 3.99 -2.96
CA GLU A 67 8.20 4.64 -3.76
C GLU A 67 8.54 6.01 -3.17
N VAL A 68 9.83 6.33 -3.09
CA VAL A 68 10.28 7.70 -2.77
C VAL A 68 10.34 8.47 -4.08
N VAL A 69 9.64 9.59 -4.15
CA VAL A 69 9.62 10.45 -5.34
C VAL A 69 10.10 11.85 -4.99
N GLU A 70 10.84 12.46 -5.91
CA GLU A 70 11.21 13.87 -5.82
C GLU A 70 10.03 14.74 -6.22
N THR A 71 9.74 15.75 -5.40
CA THR A 71 8.83 16.84 -5.79
C THR A 71 9.67 18.06 -6.15
N LYS A 72 9.47 18.55 -7.38
CA LYS A 72 9.94 19.89 -7.75
C LYS A 72 9.02 20.88 -7.07
N GLY A 73 9.58 21.63 -6.12
CA GLY A 73 8.92 22.79 -5.51
C GLY A 73 8.69 23.89 -6.53
#